data_AF-A0A7X6PEV7-F1
#
_entry.id   AF-A0A7X6PEV7-F1
#
_cell.length_a   1.000
_cell.length_b   1.000
_cell.length_c   1.000
_cell.angle_alpha   90.00
_cell.angle_beta   90.00
_cell.angle_gamma   90.00
#
_symmetry.space_group_name_H-M   'P 1'
#
loop_
_entity.id
_entity.type
_entity.pdbx_description
1 polymer ?
#
loop_
_entity_poly.entity_id
_entity_poly.type
_entity_poly.pdbx_seq_one_letter_code
_entity_poly.pdbx_strand_id
1 'polypeptide(L)' 'SNYLRLVTLEEQNLQTASENLAIAMERYKLGSLSGLDLREVQKSLLDARESLLSVQYQTKIAEISLLLISGRIMDYCQ' A
#
# COMPACT_ATOMS: atom_id res chain seq x y z
N SER A 1 -14.92 -0.53 11.15
CA SER A 1 -14.46 0.79 10.64
C SER A 1 -12.97 1.07 10.76
N ASN A 2 -12.18 0.26 11.49
CA ASN A 2 -10.73 0.51 11.64
C ASN A 2 -9.93 0.13 10.38
N TYR A 3 -10.21 -1.03 9.78
CA TYR A 3 -9.51 -1.54 8.59
C TYR A 3 -9.65 -0.67 7.34
N LEU A 4 -10.86 -0.18 7.01
CA LEU A 4 -11.06 0.72 5.87
C LEU A 4 -10.27 2.03 6.03
N ARG A 5 -10.21 2.58 7.25
CA ARG A 5 -9.41 3.78 7.53
C ARG A 5 -7.92 3.50 7.39
N LEU A 6 -7.48 2.30 7.77
CA LEU A 6 -6.09 1.88 7.61
C LEU A 6 -5.72 1.69 6.13
N VAL A 7 -6.62 1.11 5.32
CA VAL A 7 -6.44 1.03 3.86
C VAL A 7 -6.24 2.43 3.26
N THR A 8 -7.12 3.37 3.58
CA THR A 8 -6.99 4.76 3.08
C THR A 8 -5.69 5.43 3.51
N LEU A 9 -5.22 5.16 4.73
CA LEU A 9 -3.95 5.68 5.21
C LEU A 9 -2.76 5.10 4.43
N GLU A 10 -2.76 3.79 4.19
CA GLU A 10 -1.71 3.13 3.42
C GLU A 10 -1.73 3.53 1.93
N GLU A 11 -2.91 3.82 1.36
CA GLU A 11 -3.02 4.40 0.02
C GLU A 11 -2.37 5.79 -0.06
N GLN A 12 -2.59 6.64 0.95
CA GLN A 12 -1.92 7.95 1.05
C GLN A 12 -0.40 7.81 1.23
N ASN A 13 0.04 6.82 2.01
CA ASN A 13 1.45 6.52 2.21
C ASN A 13 2.12 6.07 0.89
N LEU A 14 1.46 5.19 0.14
CA LEU A 14 1.92 4.76 -1.18
C LEU A 14 2.01 5.92 -2.18
N GLN A 15 1.02 6.83 -2.16
CA GLN A 15 1.03 8.02 -3.00
C GLN A 15 2.24 8.91 -2.66
N THR A 16 2.47 9.16 -1.36
CA THR A 16 3.61 9.96 -0.89
C THR A 16 4.95 9.32 -1.28
N ALA A 17 5.09 8.01 -1.13
CA ALA A 17 6.29 7.28 -1.54
C ALA A 17 6.52 7.35 -3.07
N SER A 18 5.45 7.36 -3.86
CA SER A 18 5.52 7.50 -5.32
C SER A 18 5.98 8.89 -5.75
N GLU A 19 5.49 9.94 -5.08
CA GLU A 19 5.94 11.32 -5.29
C GLU A 19 7.41 11.49 -4.91
N ASN A 20 7.83 10.91 -3.77
CA ASN A 20 9.22 10.90 -3.35
C ASN A 20 10.14 10.23 -4.39
N LEU A 21 9.70 9.12 -4.98
CA LEU A 21 10.46 8.47 -6.06
C LEU A 21 10.57 9.37 -7.29
N ALA A 22 9.49 10.06 -7.69
CA ALA A 22 9.52 10.98 -8.82
C ALA A 22 10.56 12.09 -8.60
N ILE A 23 10.56 12.72 -7.42
CA ILE A 23 11.54 13.76 -7.04
C ILE A 23 12.96 13.17 -7.01
N ALA A 24 13.15 11.97 -6.46
CA ALA A 24 14.45 11.31 -6.41
C ALA A 24 14.99 11.01 -7.81
N MET A 25 14.14 10.59 -8.75
CA MET A 25 14.51 10.36 -10.14
C MET A 25 14.93 11.65 -10.84
N GLU A 26 14.27 12.78 -10.58
CA GLU A 26 14.68 14.08 -11.11
C GLU A 26 16.06 14.49 -10.60
N ARG A 27 16.29 14.39 -9.28
CA ARG A 27 17.58 14.70 -8.67
C ARG A 27 18.70 13.78 -9.15
N TYR A 28 18.40 12.50 -9.36
CA TYR A 28 19.35 11.54 -9.93
C TYR A 28 19.75 11.93 -11.37
N LYS A 29 18.77 12.31 -12.21
CA LYS A 29 19.04 12.78 -13.59
C LYS A 29 19.88 14.05 -13.62
N LEU A 30 19.71 14.93 -12.63
CA LEU A 30 20.52 16.14 -12.46
C LEU A 30 21.91 15.87 -11.84
N GLY A 31 22.20 14.63 -11.45
CA GLY A 31 23.46 14.24 -10.80
C GLY A 31 23.57 14.67 -9.34
N SER A 32 22.50 15.19 -8.74
CA SER A 32 22.47 15.68 -7.36
C SER A 32 22.03 14.62 -6.33
N LEU A 33 21.76 13.39 -6.77
CA LEU A 33 21.40 12.25 -5.92
C LEU A 33 22.25 11.04 -6.32
N SER A 34 22.77 10.30 -5.35
CA SER A 34 23.54 9.09 -5.64
C SER A 34 22.62 7.94 -6.08
N GLY A 35 23.18 6.96 -6.79
CA GLY A 35 22.43 5.73 -7.14
C GLY A 35 22.06 4.88 -5.92
N LEU A 36 22.80 5.00 -4.81
CA LEU A 36 22.47 4.34 -3.55
C LEU A 36 21.20 4.97 -2.95
N ASP A 37 21.15 6.29 -2.86
CA ASP A 37 19.98 7.00 -2.30
C ASP A 37 18.73 6.75 -3.15
N LEU A 38 18.86 6.71 -4.48
CA LEU A 38 17.75 6.37 -5.37
C LEU A 38 17.18 4.97 -5.05
N ARG A 39 18.05 3.99 -4.77
CA ARG A 39 17.62 2.63 -4.39
C ARG A 39 16.91 2.60 -3.04
N GLU A 40 17.35 3.41 -2.08
CA GLU A 40 16.64 3.52 -0.78
C GLU A 40 15.23 4.10 -0.95
N VAL A 41 15.05 5.10 -1.83
CA VAL A 41 13.70 5.61 -2.14
C VAL A 41 12.86 4.57 -2.87
N GLN A 42 13.44 3.84 -3.83
CA GLN A 42 12.75 2.73 -4.51
C GLN A 42 12.32 1.63 -3.53
N LYS A 43 13.18 1.28 -2.57
CA LYS A 43 12.87 0.33 -1.52
C LYS A 43 11.72 0.83 -0.63
N SER A 44 11.76 2.10 -0.23
CA SER A 44 10.67 2.72 0.54
C SER A 44 9.32 2.66 -0.18
N LEU A 45 9.31 2.81 -1.51
CA LEU A 45 8.10 2.62 -2.32
C LEU A 45 7.63 1.16 -2.34
N LEU A 46 8.56 0.20 -2.43
CA LEU A 46 8.23 -1.22 -2.36
C LEU A 46 7.61 -1.57 -1.00
N ASP A 47 8.23 -1.12 0.09
CA ASP A 47 7.76 -1.35 1.46
C ASP A 47 6.33 -0.76 1.65
N ALA A 48 6.05 0.43 1.10
CA ALA A 48 4.72 1.02 1.13
C ALA A 48 3.67 0.19 0.37
N ARG A 49 4.04 -0.42 -0.77
CA ARG A 49 3.13 -1.33 -1.52
C ARG A 49 2.85 -2.60 -0.74
N GLU A 50 3.88 -3.18 -0.12
CA GLU A 50 3.73 -4.40 0.68
C GLU A 50 2.83 -4.17 1.90
N SER A 51 2.99 -3.02 2.57
CA SER A 51 2.14 -2.61 3.69
C SER A 51 0.67 -2.50 3.27
N LEU A 52 0.40 -1.76 2.17
CA LEU A 52 -0.96 -1.63 1.64
C LEU A 52 -1.59 -2.99 1.28
N LEU A 53 -0.83 -3.85 0.59
CA LEU A 53 -1.30 -5.18 0.21
C LEU A 53 -1.66 -6.03 1.43
N SER A 54 -0.83 -5.98 2.47
CA SER A 54 -1.07 -6.69 3.73
C SER A 54 -2.38 -6.21 4.39
N VAL A 55 -2.59 -4.90 4.48
CA VAL A 55 -3.81 -4.33 5.07
C VAL A 55 -5.05 -4.66 4.25
N GLN A 56 -4.97 -4.62 2.92
CA GLN A 56 -6.07 -5.01 2.03
C GLN A 56 -6.42 -6.49 2.23
N TYR A 57 -5.42 -7.37 2.33
CA TYR A 57 -5.62 -8.79 2.60
C TYR A 57 -6.32 -9.03 3.94
N GLN A 58 -5.87 -8.37 5.01
CA GLN A 58 -6.52 -8.46 6.34
C GLN A 58 -7.96 -7.93 6.31
N THR A 59 -8.20 -6.83 5.58
CA THR A 59 -9.54 -6.29 5.38
C THR A 59 -10.46 -7.30 4.71
N LYS A 60 -9.96 -8.03 3.71
CA LYS A 60 -10.72 -9.06 3.00
C LYS A 60 -11.06 -10.26 3.88
N ILE A 61 -10.12 -10.71 4.71
CA ILE A 61 -10.39 -11.76 5.70
C ILE A 61 -11.49 -11.32 6.67
N ALA A 62 -11.42 -10.08 7.17
CA ALA A 62 -12.43 -9.55 8.08
C ALA A 62 -13.82 -9.46 7.42
N GLU A 63 -13.88 -9.05 6.15
CA GLU A 63 -15.11 -9.03 5.36
C GLU A 63 -15.72 -10.43 5.22
N ILE A 64 -14.92 -11.43 4.82
CA ILE A 64 -15.35 -12.83 4.70
C ILE A 64 -15.83 -13.36 6.06
N SER A 65 -15.12 -13.04 7.13
CA SER A 65 -15.48 -13.47 8.49
C SER A 65 -16.82 -12.88 8.93
N LEU A 66 -17.09 -11.62 8.59
CA LEU A 66 -18.37 -10.97 8.83
C LEU A 66 -19.51 -11.61 8.03
N LEU A 67 -19.27 -11.94 6.75
CA LEU A 67 -20.23 -12.65 5.91
C LEU A 67 -20.54 -14.04 6.46
N LEU A 68 -19.53 -14.77 6.94
CA LEU A 68 -19.70 -16.09 7.55
C LEU A 68 -20.59 -16.01 8.80
N ILE A 69 -20.26 -15.12 9.74
CA ILE A 69 -20.99 -15.01 11.02
C ILE A 69 -22.40 -14.43 10.82
N SER A 70 -22.59 -13.59 9.80
CA SER A 70 -23.93 -13.07 9.43
C SER A 70 -24.77 -14.06 8.60
N GLY A 71 -24.23 -15.24 8.27
CA GLY A 71 -24.93 -16.25 7.47
C GLY A 71 -25.09 -15.90 5.98
N ARG A 72 -24.36 -14.88 5.49
CA ARG A 72 -24.41 -14.36 4.11
C ARG A 72 -23.28 -14.85 3.21
N ILE A 73 -22.55 -15.88 3.63
CA ILE A 73 -21.37 -16.37 2.88
C ILE A 73 -21.71 -16.88 1.47
N MET A 74 -22.95 -17.35 1.24
CA MET A 74 -23.39 -17.80 -0.09
C MET A 74 -23.41 -16.67 -1.13
N ASP A 75 -23.51 -15.40 -0.71
CA ASP A 75 -23.43 -14.24 -1.61
C ASP A 75 -22.05 -14.12 -2.29
N TYR A 76 -21.03 -14.83 -1.78
CA TYR A 76 -19.65 -14.79 -2.29
C TYR A 76 -19.33 -15.93 -3.28
N CYS A 77 -20.19 -16.94 -3.40
CA CYS A 77 -20.00 -18.12 -4.24
C CYS A 77 -20.74 -18.05 -5.60
N GLN A 78 -21.31 -16.90 -5.93
CA GLN A 78 -22.13 -16.68 -7.13
C GLN A 78 -21.40 -15.88 -8.20
#